data_AF-A0A6F9C9E9-F1
#
_entry.id   AF-A0A6F9C9E9-F1
#
_cell.length_a   1.000
_cell.length_b   1.000
_cell.length_c   1.000
_cell.angle_alpha   90.00
_cell.angle_beta   90.00
_cell.angle_gamma   90.00
#
_symmetry.space_group_name_H-M   'P 1'
#
loop_
_entity.id
_entity.type
_entity.pdbx_description
1 polymer ?
#
loop_
_entity_poly.entity_id
_entity_poly.type
_entity_poly.pdbx_seq_one_letter_code
_entity_poly.pdbx_strand_id
1 'polypeptide(L)'
;MLRRCTFGDRDHCKINKTILIVGETGTGKSTLINAMVNYVLGVEWKDNVWFEIVEEEKRSQTERQTTAVTVYEVFGCEGLRVPYSLTIIDTPGYGDTRGIQEDKLISGKLLELFRTTDGIHQLDAVGLVVKATENRLCDRQKYIFDAVLSLFGKDMEKNIVALITHSLGRPPKNALEAITKANVPCAKNDRNQPVHFVFNNCQCEVF
;
A
#
# COMPACT_ATOMS: atom_id res chain seq x y z
N MET A 1 -3.11 -8.70 -15.57
CA MET A 1 -1.89 -7.99 -15.94
C MET A 1 -1.11 -7.65 -14.68
N LEU A 2 0.18 -7.95 -14.67
CA LEU A 2 1.17 -7.44 -13.73
C LEU A 2 1.88 -6.28 -14.46
N ARG A 3 2.07 -5.14 -13.80
CA ARG A 3 2.83 -4.00 -14.35
C ARG A 3 4.05 -3.74 -13.48
N ARG A 4 5.16 -3.31 -14.09
CA ARG A 4 6.37 -2.90 -13.39
C ARG A 4 6.83 -1.55 -13.94
N CYS A 5 7.03 -0.60 -13.05
CA CYS A 5 7.50 0.75 -13.33
C CYS A 5 8.79 0.97 -12.54
N THR A 6 9.91 1.12 -13.24
CA THR A 6 11.23 1.24 -12.62
C THR A 6 11.76 2.65 -12.84
N PHE A 7 12.18 3.30 -11.75
CA PHE A 7 12.78 4.63 -11.73
C PHE A 7 14.21 4.52 -11.21
N GLY A 8 15.17 4.98 -12.02
CA GLY A 8 16.60 4.85 -11.72
C GLY A 8 17.16 3.44 -11.98
N ASP A 9 18.44 3.26 -11.70
CA ASP A 9 19.18 2.00 -11.90
C ASP A 9 19.43 1.30 -10.57
N ARG A 10 19.18 -0.02 -10.54
CA ARG A 10 19.35 -0.83 -9.33
C ARG A 10 20.83 -1.07 -9.03
N ASP A 11 21.30 -0.59 -7.89
CA ASP A 11 22.56 -1.04 -7.29
C ASP A 11 22.31 -2.25 -6.39
N HIS A 12 22.77 -3.43 -6.83
CA HIS A 12 22.63 -4.69 -6.10
C HIS A 12 23.40 -4.74 -4.77
N CYS A 13 24.30 -3.78 -4.52
CA CYS A 13 24.99 -3.63 -3.24
C CYS A 13 24.18 -2.84 -2.21
N LYS A 14 23.10 -2.15 -2.63
CA LYS A 14 22.22 -1.40 -1.73
C LYS A 14 21.10 -2.27 -1.20
N ILE A 15 20.69 -1.97 0.03
CA ILE A 15 19.51 -2.58 0.62
C ILE A 15 18.28 -2.10 -0.15
N ASN A 16 17.43 -3.03 -0.55
CA ASN A 16 16.10 -2.72 -1.10
C ASN A 16 15.03 -3.12 -0.09
N LYS A 17 14.07 -2.23 0.16
CA LYS A 17 12.91 -2.48 1.00
C LYS A 17 11.67 -2.65 0.15
N THR A 18 10.96 -3.74 0.33
CA THR A 18 9.72 -4.03 -0.40
C THR A 18 8.52 -3.91 0.52
N ILE A 19 7.52 -3.12 0.10
CA ILE A 19 6.25 -3.00 0.81
C ILE A 19 5.09 -3.38 -0.10
N LEU A 20 4.09 -4.06 0.44
CA LEU A 20 2.84 -4.40 -0.24
C LEU A 20 1.71 -3.54 0.31
N ILE A 21 1.01 -2.81 -0.56
CA ILE A 21 -0.06 -1.91 -0.18
C ILE A 21 -1.41 -2.55 -0.53
N VAL A 22 -2.26 -2.71 0.48
CA VAL A 22 -3.61 -3.31 0.36
C VAL A 22 -4.64 -2.39 0.99
N GLY A 23 -5.79 -2.23 0.36
CA GLY A 23 -6.86 -1.33 0.82
C GLY A 23 -8.01 -1.27 -0.18
N GLU A 24 -9.21 -0.90 0.25
CA GLU A 24 -10.36 -0.76 -0.64
C GLU A 24 -10.14 0.32 -1.72
N THR A 25 -10.96 0.29 -2.77
CA THR A 25 -10.99 1.39 -3.74
C THR A 25 -11.34 2.71 -3.04
N GLY A 26 -10.62 3.78 -3.39
CA GLY A 26 -10.86 5.10 -2.84
C GLY A 26 -10.39 5.30 -1.40
N THR A 27 -9.60 4.39 -0.83
CA THR A 27 -8.93 4.58 0.47
C THR A 27 -7.67 5.45 0.39
N GLY A 28 -7.28 5.93 -0.80
CA GLY A 28 -6.13 6.82 -0.96
C GLY A 28 -4.78 6.10 -1.11
N LYS A 29 -4.76 4.83 -1.55
CA LYS A 29 -3.52 4.08 -1.84
C LYS A 29 -2.62 4.83 -2.82
N SER A 30 -3.16 5.25 -3.97
CA SER A 30 -2.42 5.97 -5.01
C SER A 30 -1.77 7.24 -4.48
N THR A 31 -2.54 8.05 -3.74
CA THR A 31 -2.04 9.27 -3.09
C THR A 31 -0.93 8.96 -2.08
N LEU A 32 -1.09 7.91 -1.29
CA LEU A 32 -0.08 7.47 -0.33
C LEU A 32 1.21 7.00 -1.01
N ILE A 33 1.10 6.24 -2.10
CA ILE A 33 2.24 5.78 -2.91
C ILE A 33 2.99 6.97 -3.51
N ASN A 34 2.26 7.92 -4.14
CA ASN A 34 2.86 9.15 -4.66
C ASN A 34 3.61 9.89 -3.55
N ALA A 35 3.02 10.03 -2.36
CA ALA A 35 3.67 10.69 -1.23
C ALA A 35 4.93 9.95 -0.75
N MET A 36 4.89 8.63 -0.64
CA MET A 36 6.06 7.81 -0.29
C MET A 36 7.20 7.96 -1.29
N VAL A 37 6.89 7.94 -2.58
CA VAL A 37 7.92 8.07 -3.63
C VAL A 37 8.50 9.49 -3.67
N ASN A 38 7.68 10.54 -3.62
CA ASN A 38 8.19 11.92 -3.54
C ASN A 38 9.08 12.11 -2.31
N TYR A 39 8.69 11.54 -1.16
CA TYR A 39 9.52 11.56 0.04
C TYR A 39 10.86 10.87 -0.21
N VAL A 40 10.88 9.65 -0.73
CA VAL A 40 12.13 8.91 -0.99
C VAL A 40 13.02 9.62 -2.01
N LEU A 41 12.44 10.27 -3.02
CA LEU A 41 13.16 11.10 -3.99
C LEU A 41 13.68 12.41 -3.41
N GLY A 42 13.37 12.72 -2.15
CA GLY A 42 13.84 13.93 -1.48
C GLY A 42 13.11 15.21 -1.89
N VAL A 43 11.97 15.10 -2.58
CA VAL A 43 11.17 16.25 -3.01
C VAL A 43 10.72 17.07 -1.81
N GLU A 44 11.03 18.35 -1.85
CA GLU A 44 10.66 19.34 -0.84
C GLU A 44 9.60 20.30 -1.37
N TRP A 45 8.82 20.88 -0.46
CA TRP A 45 7.84 21.91 -0.79
C TRP A 45 8.42 23.07 -1.62
N LYS A 46 9.70 23.39 -1.43
CA LYS A 46 10.41 24.47 -2.14
C LYS A 46 10.74 24.14 -3.60
N ASP A 47 10.71 22.86 -3.98
CA ASP A 47 11.11 22.42 -5.32
C ASP A 47 10.04 22.75 -6.36
N ASN A 48 8.81 23.07 -5.93
CA ASN A 48 7.66 23.35 -6.79
C ASN A 48 7.38 22.24 -7.83
N VAL A 49 7.76 21.01 -7.51
CA VAL A 49 7.56 19.81 -8.32
C VAL A 49 6.90 18.74 -7.46
N TRP A 50 5.98 17.97 -8.05
CA TRP A 50 5.38 16.80 -7.43
C TRP A 50 5.22 15.72 -8.49
N PHE A 51 5.80 14.55 -8.25
CA PHE A 51 5.72 13.42 -9.18
C PHE A 51 4.43 12.63 -8.93
N GLU A 52 3.62 12.51 -9.98
CA GLU A 52 2.40 11.69 -9.97
C GLU A 52 2.69 10.37 -10.70
N ILE A 53 3.31 9.42 -9.99
CA ILE A 53 3.76 8.14 -10.57
C ILE A 53 2.65 7.12 -10.71
N VAL A 54 1.60 7.25 -9.90
CA VAL A 54 0.37 6.50 -10.05
C VAL A 54 -0.55 7.33 -10.92
N GLU A 55 -0.65 7.00 -12.21
CA GLU A 55 -1.61 7.64 -13.11
C GLU A 55 -3.04 7.35 -12.63
N GLU A 56 -3.72 8.38 -12.15
CA GLU A 56 -5.19 8.37 -12.08
C GLU A 56 -5.69 8.53 -13.52
N GLU A 57 -5.87 7.42 -14.25
CA GLU A 57 -6.40 7.46 -15.62
C GLU A 57 -7.68 8.31 -15.65
N LYS A 58 -7.63 9.46 -16.34
CA LYS A 58 -8.73 10.41 -16.57
C LYS A 58 -9.81 9.82 -17.48
N ARG A 59 -10.28 8.60 -17.21
CA ARG A 59 -11.41 7.96 -17.90
C ARG A 59 -12.67 8.07 -17.07
N SER A 60 -13.80 8.00 -17.76
CA SER A 60 -15.14 8.27 -17.23
C SER A 60 -15.42 7.51 -15.93
N GLN A 61 -16.31 8.08 -15.13
CA GLN A 61 -16.56 7.73 -13.72
C GLN A 61 -16.88 6.24 -13.43
N THR A 62 -17.13 5.46 -14.48
CA THR A 62 -17.59 4.07 -14.48
C THR A 62 -16.48 3.01 -14.67
N GLU A 63 -15.24 3.38 -15.00
CA GLU A 63 -14.13 2.41 -15.26
C GLU A 63 -12.92 2.58 -14.32
N ARG A 64 -13.12 3.27 -13.20
CA ARG A 64 -12.08 3.90 -12.33
C ARG A 64 -11.25 2.98 -11.43
N GLN A 65 -10.76 1.83 -11.88
CA GLN A 65 -9.92 1.01 -10.98
C GLN A 65 -8.68 0.44 -11.63
N THR A 66 -7.58 0.48 -10.87
CA THR A 66 -6.39 -0.33 -11.10
C THR A 66 -6.84 -1.78 -11.30
N THR A 67 -6.71 -2.34 -12.51
CA THR A 67 -7.06 -3.74 -12.82
C THR A 67 -5.85 -4.68 -12.69
N ALA A 68 -4.69 -4.10 -12.41
CA ALA A 68 -3.39 -4.75 -12.38
C ALA A 68 -2.73 -4.57 -11.01
N VAL A 69 -2.02 -5.61 -10.59
CA VAL A 69 -1.00 -5.46 -9.54
C VAL A 69 0.16 -4.71 -10.20
N THR A 70 0.60 -3.61 -9.58
CA THR A 70 1.67 -2.75 -10.12
C THR A 70 2.84 -2.72 -9.16
N VAL A 71 4.04 -2.93 -9.67
CA VAL A 71 5.28 -2.82 -8.90
C VAL A 71 5.97 -1.53 -9.28
N TYR A 72 6.14 -0.63 -8.31
CA TYR A 72 6.92 0.58 -8.43
C TYR A 72 8.29 0.36 -7.80
N GLU A 73 9.34 0.46 -8.59
CA GLU A 73 10.72 0.31 -8.15
C GLU A 73 11.40 1.68 -8.21
N VAL A 74 11.92 2.15 -7.08
CA VAL A 74 12.58 3.46 -6.96
C VAL A 74 14.00 3.22 -6.46
N PHE A 75 14.96 3.34 -7.37
CA PHE A 75 16.38 3.08 -7.17
C PHE A 75 17.22 4.35 -7.32
N GLY A 76 18.45 4.35 -6.81
CA GLY A 76 19.43 5.41 -7.04
C GLY A 76 19.20 6.68 -6.23
N CYS A 77 18.30 6.64 -5.24
CA CYS A 77 17.96 7.73 -4.31
C CYS A 77 18.36 7.39 -2.86
N GLU A 78 19.16 6.34 -2.66
CA GLU A 78 19.62 5.93 -1.35
C GLU A 78 20.50 7.02 -0.73
N GLY A 79 20.18 7.41 0.49
CA GLY A 79 20.89 8.47 1.22
C GLY A 79 20.27 9.87 1.10
N LEU A 80 19.27 10.08 0.23
CA LEU A 80 18.56 11.37 0.18
C LEU A 80 17.67 11.57 1.41
N ARG A 81 16.73 10.63 1.63
CA ARG A 81 15.87 10.60 2.84
C ARG A 81 15.93 9.27 3.59
N VAL A 82 16.22 8.19 2.88
CA VAL A 82 16.24 6.82 3.40
C VAL A 82 17.51 6.11 2.95
N PRO A 83 18.10 5.20 3.76
CA PRO A 83 19.36 4.53 3.42
C PRO A 83 19.19 3.31 2.50
N TYR A 84 18.03 3.16 1.85
CA TYR A 84 17.64 1.99 1.06
C TYR A 84 16.87 2.39 -0.19
N SER A 85 16.86 1.52 -1.19
CA SER A 85 15.94 1.61 -2.32
C SER A 85 14.54 1.15 -1.91
N LEU A 86 13.51 1.60 -2.62
CA LEU A 86 12.13 1.26 -2.28
C LEU A 86 11.44 0.54 -3.45
N THR A 87 10.85 -0.62 -3.16
CA THR A 87 9.90 -1.31 -4.03
C THR A 87 8.52 -1.29 -3.38
N ILE A 88 7.51 -0.83 -4.11
CA ILE A 88 6.12 -0.78 -3.66
C ILE A 88 5.28 -1.66 -4.58
N ILE A 89 4.60 -2.65 -4.00
CA ILE A 89 3.61 -3.45 -4.71
C ILE A 89 2.24 -2.85 -4.42
N ASP A 90 1.65 -2.20 -5.42
CA ASP A 90 0.27 -1.70 -5.38
C ASP A 90 -0.70 -2.78 -5.83
N THR A 91 -1.82 -2.87 -5.12
CA THR A 91 -2.91 -3.80 -5.44
C THR A 91 -4.16 -3.03 -5.86
N PRO A 92 -4.94 -3.56 -6.81
CA PRO A 92 -6.30 -3.10 -7.06
C PRO A 92 -7.09 -2.91 -5.77
N GLY A 93 -7.87 -1.84 -5.72
CA GLY A 93 -8.81 -1.68 -4.62
C GLY A 93 -9.86 -2.78 -4.62
N TYR A 94 -10.00 -3.46 -3.49
CA TYR A 94 -11.08 -4.42 -3.29
C TYR A 94 -12.37 -3.72 -2.87
N GLY A 95 -13.51 -4.43 -3.00
CA GLY A 95 -14.82 -3.89 -2.65
C GLY A 95 -15.63 -3.34 -3.83
N ASP A 96 -15.09 -3.33 -5.06
CA ASP A 96 -15.91 -3.05 -6.25
C ASP A 96 -16.85 -4.20 -6.57
N THR A 97 -17.88 -3.90 -7.36
CA THR A 97 -18.94 -4.76 -7.91
C THR A 97 -18.51 -6.08 -8.58
N ARG A 98 -17.21 -6.42 -8.57
CA ARG A 98 -16.57 -7.47 -9.37
C ARG A 98 -16.42 -8.84 -8.70
N GLY A 99 -16.76 -8.94 -7.41
CA GLY A 99 -16.93 -10.22 -6.70
C GLY A 99 -15.65 -11.04 -6.40
N ILE A 100 -15.86 -12.23 -5.81
CA ILE A 100 -14.82 -13.13 -5.26
C ILE A 100 -13.81 -13.61 -6.33
N GLN A 101 -14.21 -13.69 -7.59
CA GLN A 101 -13.34 -14.19 -8.66
C GLN A 101 -12.16 -13.26 -8.93
N GLU A 102 -12.36 -11.94 -8.86
CA GLU A 102 -11.27 -10.98 -9.05
C GLU A 102 -10.29 -11.01 -7.88
N ASP A 103 -10.77 -11.26 -6.66
CA ASP A 103 -9.92 -11.42 -5.47
C ASP A 103 -9.01 -12.65 -5.59
N LYS A 104 -9.53 -13.76 -6.14
CA LYS A 104 -8.73 -14.96 -6.46
C LYS A 104 -7.69 -14.67 -7.54
N LEU A 105 -8.06 -13.87 -8.55
CA LEU A 105 -7.14 -13.46 -9.61
C LEU A 105 -6.00 -12.60 -9.06
N ILE A 106 -6.29 -11.66 -8.15
CA ILE A 106 -5.27 -10.83 -7.48
C ILE A 106 -4.32 -11.72 -6.67
N SER A 107 -4.86 -12.65 -5.89
CA SER A 107 -4.07 -13.61 -5.11
C SER A 107 -3.16 -14.46 -6.00
N GLY A 108 -3.67 -14.93 -7.14
CA GLY A 108 -2.89 -15.67 -8.14
C GLY A 108 -1.77 -14.84 -8.76
N LYS A 109 -2.01 -13.56 -9.07
CA LYS A 109 -0.99 -12.64 -9.59
C LYS A 109 0.11 -12.35 -8.56
N LEU A 110 -0.27 -12.16 -7.29
CA LEU A 110 0.69 -11.98 -6.20
C LEU A 110 1.53 -13.25 -6.02
N LEU A 111 0.91 -14.43 -6.07
CA LEU A 111 1.61 -15.70 -6.02
C LEU A 111 2.63 -15.84 -7.17
N GLU A 112 2.25 -15.49 -8.40
CA GLU A 112 3.13 -15.46 -9.57
C GLU A 112 4.30 -14.49 -9.35
N LEU A 113 4.01 -13.28 -8.87
CA LEU A 113 5.02 -12.26 -8.58
C LEU A 113 6.04 -12.73 -7.53
N PHE A 114 5.62 -13.47 -6.50
CA PHE A 114 6.52 -13.96 -5.45
C PHE A 114 7.24 -15.28 -5.78
N ARG A 115 6.80 -16.03 -6.80
CA ARG A 115 7.39 -17.35 -7.14
C ARG A 115 8.26 -17.36 -8.39
N THR A 116 8.12 -16.38 -9.27
CA THR A 116 8.91 -16.29 -10.50
C THR A 116 10.36 -15.91 -10.22
N THR A 117 11.31 -16.43 -11.01
CA THR A 117 12.75 -16.18 -10.82
C THR A 117 13.09 -14.68 -10.82
N ASP A 118 12.48 -13.91 -11.73
CA ASP A 118 12.62 -12.45 -11.83
C ASP A 118 11.56 -11.68 -11.01
N GLY A 119 10.93 -12.40 -10.08
CA GLY A 119 9.92 -11.93 -9.16
C GLY A 119 10.49 -11.20 -7.94
N ILE A 120 9.61 -10.94 -6.99
CA ILE A 120 9.95 -10.34 -5.70
C ILE A 120 10.14 -11.45 -4.68
N HIS A 121 11.33 -11.57 -4.11
CA HIS A 121 11.64 -12.67 -3.18
C HIS A 121 11.67 -12.26 -1.71
N GLN A 122 11.49 -10.96 -1.44
CA GLN A 122 11.49 -10.39 -0.10
C GLN A 122 10.35 -9.38 0.01
N LEU A 123 9.57 -9.53 1.08
CA LEU A 123 8.57 -8.56 1.51
C LEU A 123 8.92 -8.11 2.94
N ASP A 124 9.17 -6.82 3.11
CA ASP A 124 9.57 -6.25 4.40
C ASP A 124 8.36 -5.78 5.23
N ALA A 125 7.28 -5.34 4.58
CA ALA A 125 6.06 -4.92 5.28
C ALA A 125 4.81 -5.04 4.42
N VAL A 126 3.66 -5.15 5.08
CA VAL A 126 2.33 -4.97 4.48
C VAL A 126 1.69 -3.72 5.06
N GLY A 127 1.26 -2.81 4.20
CA GLY A 127 0.51 -1.62 4.58
C GLY A 127 -0.99 -1.81 4.33
N LEU A 128 -1.77 -1.93 5.40
CA LEU A 128 -3.23 -1.95 5.33
C LEU A 128 -3.78 -0.52 5.32
N VAL A 129 -4.24 -0.05 4.16
CA VAL A 129 -4.75 1.31 3.98
C VAL A 129 -6.23 1.38 4.32
N VAL A 130 -6.56 2.20 5.32
CA VAL A 130 -7.93 2.37 5.87
C VAL A 130 -8.23 3.85 6.06
N LYS A 131 -9.46 4.29 5.77
CA LYS A 131 -9.88 5.66 6.05
C LYS A 131 -10.04 5.88 7.55
N ALA A 132 -9.69 7.06 8.06
CA ALA A 132 -9.87 7.41 9.48
C ALA A 132 -11.33 7.27 9.96
N THR A 133 -12.29 7.49 9.06
CA THR A 133 -13.74 7.40 9.33
C THR A 133 -14.31 6.00 9.16
N GLU A 134 -13.48 5.00 8.80
CA GLU A 134 -13.95 3.65 8.55
C GLU A 134 -14.44 3.02 9.86
N ASN A 135 -15.68 2.54 9.87
CA ASN A 135 -16.31 2.00 11.08
C ASN A 135 -16.42 0.48 11.06
N ARG A 136 -16.20 -0.15 9.90
CA ARG A 136 -16.26 -1.60 9.73
C ARG A 136 -15.40 -2.05 8.56
N LEU A 137 -14.53 -3.03 8.81
CA LEU A 137 -13.91 -3.79 7.75
C LEU A 137 -14.86 -4.91 7.32
N CYS A 138 -15.15 -5.04 6.02
CA CYS A 138 -16.01 -6.12 5.53
C CYS A 138 -15.25 -7.47 5.47
N ASP A 139 -15.99 -8.59 5.51
CA ASP A 139 -15.39 -9.95 5.51
C ASP A 139 -14.53 -10.20 4.26
N ARG A 140 -14.81 -9.50 3.16
CA ARG A 140 -14.01 -9.52 1.93
C ARG A 140 -12.62 -8.91 2.11
N GLN A 141 -12.49 -7.87 2.93
CA GLN A 141 -11.19 -7.24 3.23
C GLN A 141 -10.30 -8.21 4.02
N LYS A 142 -10.91 -8.93 4.96
CA LYS A 142 -10.24 -9.99 5.71
C LYS A 142 -9.79 -11.13 4.81
N TYR A 143 -10.62 -11.55 3.87
CA TYR A 143 -10.26 -12.62 2.92
C TYR A 143 -9.01 -12.30 2.10
N ILE A 144 -8.89 -11.09 1.56
CA ILE A 144 -7.72 -10.68 0.77
C ILE A 144 -6.47 -10.63 1.66
N PHE A 145 -6.66 -10.18 2.89
CA PHE A 145 -5.59 -10.15 3.86
C PHE A 145 -5.10 -11.56 4.23
N ASP A 146 -6.02 -12.48 4.50
CA ASP A 146 -5.71 -13.90 4.75
C ASP A 146 -5.05 -14.56 3.52
N ALA A 147 -5.47 -14.19 2.31
CA ALA A 147 -4.86 -14.67 1.08
C ALA A 147 -3.42 -14.17 0.93
N VAL A 148 -3.17 -12.88 1.14
CA VAL A 148 -1.81 -12.31 1.15
C VAL A 148 -0.96 -12.95 2.24
N LEU A 149 -1.47 -13.06 3.46
CA LEU A 149 -0.80 -13.71 4.58
C LEU A 149 -0.44 -15.16 4.27
N SER A 150 -1.29 -15.89 3.57
CA SER A 150 -1.02 -17.28 3.20
C SER A 150 0.16 -17.45 2.25
N LEU A 151 0.57 -16.37 1.57
CA LEU A 151 1.77 -16.34 0.72
C LEU A 151 3.05 -16.18 1.54
N PHE A 152 2.95 -15.75 2.80
CA PHE A 152 4.07 -15.45 3.68
C PHE A 152 4.05 -16.30 4.95
N GLY A 153 5.18 -16.31 5.66
CA GLY A 153 5.27 -16.99 6.95
C GLY A 153 4.40 -16.33 8.03
N LYS A 154 4.12 -17.07 9.11
CA LYS A 154 3.41 -16.54 10.30
C LYS A 154 4.12 -15.34 10.94
N ASP A 155 5.42 -15.21 10.69
CA ASP A 155 6.25 -14.08 11.10
C ASP A 155 5.95 -12.80 10.32
N MET A 156 5.13 -12.84 9.27
CA MET A 156 4.72 -11.64 8.55
C MET A 156 3.76 -10.77 9.37
N GLU A 157 2.99 -11.34 10.30
CA GLU A 157 1.99 -10.61 11.10
C GLU A 157 2.59 -9.39 11.82
N LYS A 158 3.80 -9.53 12.38
CA LYS A 158 4.53 -8.44 13.06
C LYS A 158 5.00 -7.32 12.12
N ASN A 159 4.95 -7.52 10.81
CA ASN A 159 5.35 -6.56 9.80
C ASN A 159 4.15 -5.94 9.07
N ILE A 160 2.93 -6.19 9.55
CA ILE A 160 1.73 -5.58 9.00
C ILE A 160 1.31 -4.39 9.84
N VAL A 161 1.22 -3.23 9.20
CA VAL A 161 0.89 -1.96 9.84
C VAL A 161 -0.33 -1.33 9.17
N ALA A 162 -1.13 -0.62 9.96
CA ALA A 162 -2.25 0.15 9.44
C ALA A 162 -1.80 1.53 8.97
N LEU A 163 -2.20 1.93 7.77
CA LEU A 163 -1.93 3.21 7.16
C LEU A 163 -3.24 3.96 7.05
N ILE A 164 -3.46 4.89 7.99
CA ILE A 164 -4.74 5.58 8.15
C ILE A 164 -4.75 6.84 7.31
N THR A 165 -5.57 6.87 6.26
CA THR A 165 -5.71 7.99 5.33
C THR A 165 -6.96 8.82 5.63
N HIS A 166 -7.13 9.95 4.92
CA HIS A 166 -8.25 10.89 5.13
C HIS A 166 -8.37 11.32 6.60
N SER A 167 -7.23 11.44 7.28
CA SER A 167 -7.20 11.85 8.67
C SER A 167 -6.91 13.34 8.79
N LEU A 168 -7.68 14.00 9.65
CA LEU A 168 -7.46 15.40 10.03
C LEU A 168 -6.47 15.53 11.22
N GLY A 169 -5.56 14.57 11.37
CA GLY A 169 -4.58 14.53 12.49
C GLY A 169 -5.18 14.13 13.85
N ARG A 170 -6.45 13.74 13.89
CA ARG A 170 -7.11 13.25 15.12
C ARG A 170 -6.82 11.76 15.33
N PRO A 171 -6.86 11.25 16.57
CA PRO A 171 -6.76 9.82 16.84
C PRO A 171 -7.81 9.03 16.05
N PRO A 172 -7.42 8.04 15.21
CA PRO A 172 -8.34 7.36 14.31
C PRO A 172 -9.09 6.21 15.01
N LYS A 173 -9.86 6.54 16.06
CA LYS A 173 -10.52 5.55 16.93
C LYS A 173 -11.39 4.57 16.14
N ASN A 174 -12.22 5.09 15.24
CA ASN A 174 -13.15 4.28 14.43
C ASN A 174 -12.42 3.22 13.61
N ALA A 175 -11.36 3.63 12.89
CA ALA A 175 -10.58 2.71 12.07
C ALA A 175 -9.86 1.65 12.91
N LEU A 176 -9.30 2.03 14.07
CA LEU A 176 -8.62 1.09 14.97
C LEU A 176 -9.59 0.08 15.59
N GLU A 177 -10.79 0.51 15.97
CA GLU A 177 -11.86 -0.36 16.45
C GLU A 177 -12.34 -1.31 15.34
N ALA A 178 -12.49 -0.80 14.10
CA ALA A 178 -12.86 -1.61 12.94
C ALA A 178 -11.83 -2.72 12.64
N ILE A 179 -10.54 -2.38 12.64
CA ILE A 179 -9.43 -3.33 12.46
C ILE A 179 -9.45 -4.39 13.56
N THR A 180 -9.59 -3.96 14.81
CA THR A 180 -9.62 -4.86 15.97
C THR A 180 -10.82 -5.81 15.90
N LYS A 181 -12.02 -5.30 15.61
CA LYS A 181 -13.25 -6.08 15.54
C LYS A 181 -13.24 -7.12 14.41
N ALA A 182 -12.57 -6.82 13.30
CA ALA A 182 -12.42 -7.75 12.18
C ALA A 182 -11.39 -8.87 12.46
N ASN A 183 -10.62 -8.77 13.56
CA ASN A 183 -9.51 -9.66 13.89
C ASN A 183 -8.51 -9.75 12.73
N VAL A 184 -8.13 -8.61 12.16
CA VAL A 184 -7.09 -8.55 11.13
C VAL A 184 -5.73 -8.79 11.81
N PRO A 185 -4.96 -9.81 11.38
CA PRO A 185 -3.62 -10.04 11.92
C PRO A 185 -2.72 -8.83 11.64
N CYS A 186 -2.16 -8.19 12.66
CA CYS A 186 -1.28 -7.05 12.47
C CYS A 186 -0.34 -6.86 13.65
N ALA A 187 0.72 -6.10 13.41
CA ALA A 187 1.64 -5.70 14.45
C ALA A 187 0.89 -4.94 15.53
N LYS A 188 1.19 -5.27 16.80
CA LYS A 188 0.60 -4.60 17.96
C LYS A 188 1.67 -3.88 18.74
N ASN A 189 1.33 -2.71 19.28
CA ASN A 189 2.18 -1.96 20.19
C ASN A 189 2.07 -2.49 21.63
N ASP A 190 2.80 -1.87 22.56
CA ASP A 190 2.80 -2.24 23.99
C ASP A 190 1.43 -2.11 24.66
N ARG A 191 0.48 -1.40 24.04
CA ARG A 191 -0.91 -1.27 24.50
C ARG A 191 -1.85 -2.28 23.85
N ASN A 192 -1.31 -3.28 23.14
CA ASN A 192 -2.06 -4.28 22.38
C ASN A 192 -2.96 -3.67 21.29
N GLN A 193 -2.64 -2.47 20.81
CA GLN A 193 -3.36 -1.81 19.71
C GLN A 193 -2.62 -2.01 18.39
N PRO A 194 -3.32 -2.04 17.24
CA PRO A 194 -2.68 -2.07 15.93
C PRO A 194 -1.64 -0.95 15.78
N VAL A 195 -0.42 -1.31 15.37
CA VAL A 195 0.58 -0.33 14.95
C VAL A 195 0.03 0.39 13.73
N HIS A 196 0.00 1.71 13.81
CA HIS A 196 -0.61 2.53 12.78
C HIS A 196 0.15 3.83 12.56
N PHE A 197 0.05 4.32 11.33
CA PHE A 197 0.55 5.63 10.92
C PHE A 197 -0.62 6.42 10.34
N VAL A 198 -0.66 7.71 10.65
CA VAL A 198 -1.74 8.60 10.22
C VAL A 198 -1.22 9.50 9.11
N PHE A 199 -1.94 9.52 8.00
CA PHE A 199 -1.62 10.30 6.81
C PHE A 199 -2.76 11.27 6.51
N ASN A 200 -2.42 12.55 6.39
CA ASN A 200 -3.33 13.59 5.97
C ASN A 200 -3.17 13.80 4.46
N ASN A 201 -4.16 13.35 3.69
CA ASN A 201 -4.14 13.40 2.22
C ASN A 201 -4.77 14.69 1.67
N CYS A 202 -4.98 15.75 2.45
CA CYS A 202 -5.59 17.02 2.00
C CYS A 202 -4.73 17.84 1.02
N GLN A 203 -3.77 17.23 0.31
CA GLN A 203 -2.91 17.92 -0.65
C GLN A 203 -3.69 18.56 -1.82
N CYS A 204 -4.93 18.14 -2.08
CA CYS A 204 -5.77 18.63 -3.16
C CYS A 204 -6.85 19.65 -2.74
N GLU A 205 -6.91 20.05 -1.46
CA GLU A 205 -7.82 21.14 -1.05
C GLU A 205 -7.12 22.48 -1.28
N VAL A 206 -7.67 23.25 -2.23
CA VAL A 206 -7.28 24.66 -2.42
C VAL A 206 -7.73 25.40 -1.16
N PHE A 207 -6.78 25.92 -0.40
CA PHE A 207 -7.05 26.87 0.69
C PHE A 207 -7.53 28.21 0.15
#